data_AF-A0A914FI59-F1
#
_entry.id   AF-A0A914FI59-F1
#
_cell.length_a   1.000
_cell.length_b   1.000
_cell.length_c   1.000
_cell.angle_alpha   90.00
_cell.angle_beta   90.00
_cell.angle_gamma   90.00
#
_symmetry.space_group_name_H-M   'P 1'
#
loop_
_entity.id
_entity.type
_entity.pdbx_description
1 polymer ?
#
loop_
_entity_poly.entity_id
_entity_poly.type
_entity_poly.pdbx_seq_one_letter_code
_entity_poly.pdbx_strand_id
1 'polypeptide(L)' 'MHSQNIMWAIDKKGNIQNEVAAFVDWQGMNEGTYGLAKFLVYCADRVVRRQAEQFAVEYYFECLCKEYEGNIDKVPYT' A
#
# COMPACT_ATOMS: atom_id res chain seq x y z
N MET A 1 2.14 2.04 -8.31
CA MET A 1 0.89 1.26 -8.23
C MET A 1 -0.27 2.23 -8.29
N HIS A 2 -1.15 2.08 -9.27
CA HIS A 2 -2.37 2.88 -9.45
C HIS A 2 -3.60 2.00 -9.22
N SER A 3 -4.78 2.58 -9.09
CA SER A 3 -6.04 1.82 -8.90
C SER A 3 -6.32 0.80 -10.01
N GLN A 4 -5.81 1.03 -11.23
CA GLN A 4 -5.93 0.08 -12.35
C GLN A 4 -5.07 -1.18 -12.20
N ASN A 5 -4.11 -1.16 -11.27
CA ASN A 5 -3.28 -2.31 -10.92
C ASN A 5 -3.91 -3.15 -9.79
N ILE A 6 -5.12 -2.82 -9.34
CA ILE A 6 -5.82 -3.49 -8.25
C ILE A 6 -7.12 -4.08 -8.80
N MET A 7 -7.25 -5.40 -8.72
CA MET A 7 -8.48 -6.13 -9.03
C MET A 7 -9.27 -6.37 -7.75
N TRP A 8 -10.57 -6.10 -7.80
CA TRP A 8 -11.50 -6.33 -6.70
C TRP A 8 -12.17 -7.70 -6.82
N ALA A 9 -12.44 -8.35 -5.69
CA ALA A 9 -13.14 -9.62 -5.65
C ALA A 9 -14.57 -9.46 -6.13
N ILE A 10 -15.08 -10.51 -6.78
CA ILE A 10 -16.45 -10.59 -7.28
C ILE A 10 -17.12 -11.77 -6.59
N ASP A 11 -18.33 -11.56 -6.04
CA ASP A 11 -19.10 -12.64 -5.43
C ASP A 11 -19.70 -13.60 -6.47
N LYS A 12 -20.30 -14.69 -6.00
CA LYS A 12 -20.97 -15.67 -6.88
C LYS A 12 -22.15 -15.09 -7.69
N LYS A 13 -22.63 -13.90 -7.36
CA LYS A 13 -23.72 -13.19 -8.02
C LYS A 13 -23.20 -12.12 -9.00
N GLY A 14 -21.89 -11.93 -9.12
CA GLY A 14 -21.28 -10.94 -9.99
C GLY A 14 -21.11 -9.55 -9.37
N ASN A 15 -21.36 -9.37 -8.07
CA ASN A 15 -21.20 -8.08 -7.40
C ASN A 15 -19.76 -7.87 -6.92
N ILE A 16 -19.25 -6.65 -7.13
CA ILE A 16 -17.95 -6.21 -6.64
C ILE A 16 -17.98 -6.16 -5.11
N GLN A 17 -16.97 -6.77 -4.49
CA GLN A 17 -16.76 -6.77 -3.04
C GLN A 17 -15.68 -5.75 -2.67
N ASN A 18 -15.69 -5.31 -1.42
CA ASN A 18 -14.65 -4.43 -0.86
C ASN A 18 -13.42 -5.24 -0.40
N GLU A 19 -13.00 -6.21 -1.21
CA GLU A 19 -11.85 -7.07 -0.97
C GLU A 19 -10.97 -7.06 -2.22
N VAL A 20 -9.65 -6.94 -2.03
CA VAL A 20 -8.71 -7.00 -3.14
C VAL A 20 -8.49 -8.47 -3.53
N ALA A 21 -8.76 -8.82 -4.78
CA ALA A 21 -8.55 -10.15 -5.32
C ALA A 21 -7.10 -10.35 -5.80
N ALA A 22 -6.54 -9.33 -6.46
CA ALA A 22 -5.18 -9.39 -6.95
C ALA A 22 -4.62 -7.98 -7.16
N PHE A 23 -3.32 -7.82 -6.92
CA PHE A 23 -2.57 -6.79 -7.60
C PHE A 23 -2.13 -7.36 -8.95
N VAL A 24 -1.93 -6.51 -9.96
CA VAL A 24 -1.44 -6.92 -11.29
C VAL A 24 -0.43 -5.91 -11.79
N ASP A 25 0.27 -6.25 -12.87
CA ASP A 25 1.12 -5.30 -13.58
C ASP A 25 2.26 -4.72 -12.70
N TRP A 26 3.20 -5.63 -12.37
CA TRP A 26 4.37 -5.39 -11.52
C TRP A 26 5.57 -4.75 -12.25
N GLN A 27 5.46 -4.52 -13.57
CA GLN A 27 6.60 -4.13 -14.40
C GLN A 27 7.23 -2.77 -14.03
N GLY A 28 6.55 -1.97 -13.20
CA GLY A 28 7.05 -0.70 -12.65
C GLY A 28 7.31 -0.69 -11.14
N MET A 29 7.39 -1.86 -10.49
CA MET A 29 7.75 -1.94 -9.07
C MET A 29 9.25 -1.74 -8.87
N ASN A 30 9.60 -0.94 -7.86
CA ASN A 30 10.94 -0.82 -7.34
C ASN A 30 10.93 -1.09 -5.83
N GLU A 31 12.08 -1.44 -5.28
CA GLU A 31 12.29 -1.40 -3.83
C GLU A 31 12.47 0.07 -3.40
N GLY A 32 11.68 0.48 -2.42
CA GLY A 32 11.76 1.82 -1.83
C GLY A 32 10.43 2.57 -1.74
N THR A 33 10.52 3.84 -1.36
CA THR A 33 9.38 4.69 -0.97
C THR A 33 8.47 5.10 -2.13
N TYR A 34 8.86 4.84 -3.37
CA TYR A 34 8.13 5.25 -4.56
C TYR A 34 6.76 4.55 -4.69
N GLY A 35 6.66 3.30 -4.23
CA GLY A 35 5.38 2.58 -4.13
C GLY A 35 4.40 3.28 -3.19
N LEU A 36 4.87 3.66 -1.99
CA LEU A 36 4.09 4.37 -0.98
C LEU A 36 3.67 5.78 -1.44
N ALA A 37 4.60 6.53 -2.05
CA ALA A 37 4.29 7.85 -2.61
C ALA A 37 3.21 7.77 -3.69
N LYS A 38 3.27 6.76 -4.58
CA LYS A 38 2.22 6.52 -5.57
C LYS A 38 0.88 6.17 -4.92
N PHE A 39 0.86 5.32 -3.91
CA PHE A 39 -0.36 4.98 -3.17
C PHE A 39 -1.03 6.24 -2.58
N LEU A 40 -0.24 7.12 -1.94
CA LEU A 40 -0.76 8.36 -1.37
C LEU A 40 -1.23 9.34 -2.45
N VAL A 41 -0.52 9.46 -3.58
CA VAL A 41 -0.87 10.45 -4.64
C VAL A 41 -2.12 10.06 -5.43
N TYR A 42 -2.36 8.78 -5.69
CA TYR A 42 -3.50 8.36 -6.55
C TYR A 42 -4.85 8.30 -5.85
N CYS A 43 -4.91 8.57 -4.55
CA CYS A 43 -6.19 8.76 -3.88
C CYS A 43 -6.77 10.14 -4.27
N ALA A 44 -7.85 10.13 -5.05
CA ALA A 44 -8.52 11.35 -5.51
C ALA A 44 -9.19 12.14 -4.37
N ASP A 45 -9.54 11.48 -3.27
CA ASP A 45 -10.15 12.11 -2.10
C ASP A 45 -9.11 12.47 -1.03
N ARG A 46 -9.00 13.76 -0.72
CA ARG A 46 -8.02 14.29 0.24
C ARG A 46 -8.26 13.83 1.69
N VAL A 47 -9.51 13.59 2.08
CA VAL A 47 -9.89 13.21 3.44
C VAL A 47 -9.56 11.75 3.66
N VAL A 48 -9.97 10.89 2.72
CA VAL A 48 -9.65 9.46 2.73
C VAL A 48 -8.14 9.25 2.72
N ARG A 49 -7.41 9.99 1.86
CA ARG A 49 -5.94 9.95 1.83
C ARG A 49 -5.35 10.25 3.20
N ARG A 50 -5.78 11.34 3.84
CA ARG A 50 -5.21 11.79 5.12
C ARG A 50 -5.53 10.84 6.27
N GLN A 51 -6.67 10.15 6.21
CA GLN A 51 -7.02 9.10 7.16
C GLN A 51 -6.16 7.84 6.97
N ALA A 52 -5.86 7.47 5.72
CA ALA A 52 -5.05 6.29 5.39
C ALA A 52 -3.54 6.55 5.49
N GLU A 53 -3.09 7.80 5.40
CA GLU A 53 -1.67 8.18 5.31
C GLU A 53 -0.88 7.70 6.51
N GLN A 54 -1.33 8.01 7.73
CA GLN A 54 -0.61 7.63 8.95
C GLN A 54 -0.49 6.10 9.07
N PHE A 55 -1.60 5.38 8.85
CA PHE A 55 -1.60 3.92 8.85
C PHE A 55 -0.66 3.33 7.80
N ALA A 56 -0.67 3.86 6.56
CA ALA A 56 0.15 3.34 5.48
C ALA A 56 1.65 3.55 5.72
N VAL A 57 2.04 4.71 6.28
CA VAL A 57 3.43 5.01 6.62
C VAL A 57 3.90 4.13 7.79
N GLU A 58 3.10 4.00 8.85
CA GLU A 58 3.40 3.12 9.98
C GLU A 58 3.57 1.66 9.53
N TYR A 59 2.63 1.14 8.74
CA TYR A 59 2.71 -0.22 8.21
C TYR A 59 3.94 -0.44 7.34
N TYR A 60 4.28 0.52 6.48
CA TYR A 60 5.49 0.44 5.66
C TYR A 60 6.76 0.43 6.51
N PHE A 61 6.82 1.26 7.56
CA PHE A 61 7.93 1.27 8.52
C PHE A 61 8.07 -0.07 9.26
N GLU A 62 6.96 -0.66 9.69
CA GLU A 62 6.96 -1.99 10.33
C GLU A 62 7.47 -3.09 9.39
N CYS A 63 7.03 -3.10 8.13
CA CYS A 63 7.53 -4.02 7.12
C CYS A 63 9.04 -3.90 6.93
N LEU A 64 9.56 -2.68 6.82
CA LEU A 64 11.01 -2.43 6.72
C LEU A 64 11.75 -2.92 7.97
N CYS A 65 11.26 -2.60 9.17
CA CYS A 65 11.88 -3.06 10.42
C CYS A 65 11.99 -4.58 10.47
N LYS A 66 10.95 -5.28 10.01
CA LYS A 66 10.92 -6.74 9.98
C LYS A 66 11.87 -7.30 8.92
N GLU A 67 11.93 -6.69 7.75
CA GLU A 67 12.80 -7.12 6.66
C GLU A 67 14.29 -6.99 7.00
N TYR A 68 14.65 -5.92 7.73
CA TYR A 68 16.03 -5.65 8.12
C TYR A 68 16.37 -6.04 9.57
N GLU A 69 15.54 -6.85 10.22
CA GLU A 69 15.75 -7.29 11.60
C GLU A 69 17.15 -7.90 11.78
N GLY A 70 17.92 -7.40 12.75
CA GLY A 70 19.29 -7.84 13.03
C GLY A 70 20.39 -7.26 12.14
N ASN A 71 20.05 -6.48 11.11
CA ASN A 71 21.01 -5.85 10.19
C ASN A 71 21.08 -4.32 10.31
N ILE A 72 20.17 -3.69 11.06
CA ILE A 72 20.12 -2.23 11.23
C ILE A 72 19.73 -1.81 12.65
N ASP A 73 20.16 -0.62 13.05
CA ASP A 73 19.70 0.06 14.26
C ASP A 73 18.35 0.74 14.01
N LYS A 74 17.37 0.46 14.89
CA LYS A 74 16.02 1.02 14.79
C LYS A 74 15.97 2.43 15.35
N VAL A 75 15.55 3.40 14.52
CA VAL A 75 15.18 4.74 14.99
C VAL A 75 13.69 4.74 15.37
N PRO A 76 13.28 5.33 16.51
CA PRO A 76 11.88 5.42 16.89
C PRO A 76 11.03 6.13 15.83
N TYR A 77 9.83 5.60 15.56
CA TYR A 77 8.83 6.29 14.75
C TYR A 77 8.14 7.36 15.63
N THR A 78 8.23 8.63 15.23
CA THR A 78 7.69 9.81 15.95
C THR A 78 6.80 10.65 15.06
#